data_AF-A0A966V7Q2-F1
#
_entry.id   AF-A0A966V7Q2-F1
#
_cell.length_a   1.000
_cell.length_b   1.000
_cell.length_c   1.000
_cell.angle_alpha   90.00
_cell.angle_beta   90.00
_cell.angle_gamma   90.00
#
_symmetry.space_group_name_H-M   'P 1'
#
loop_
_entity.id
_entity.type
_entity.pdbx_description
1 polymer ?
#
loop_
_entity_poly.entity_id
_entity_poly.type
_entity_poly.pdbx_seq_one_letter_code
_entity_poly.pdbx_strand_id
1 'polypeptide(L)'
;MSQVNLNTNELKGFMNHIVSNNRYLQANGKIPVAVAVEGEAGIGKTSTILQIGKELGLQVVKLNLSQIEEIGDLTGFPLKEFEVKKQGDDGKVITKWVPESLLPMYIQNKYVPSGERRMAHAAPEWIQGRGEGGILILDDYTRADKQIL
;
A
#
# COMPACT_ATOMS: atom_id res chain seq x y z
N MET A 1 -9.36 -4.54 -22.87
CA MET A 1 -9.61 -5.13 -21.54
C MET A 1 -10.71 -6.18 -21.68
N SER A 2 -10.60 -7.33 -21.01
CA SER A 2 -11.68 -8.32 -20.96
C SER A 2 -12.74 -7.83 -19.97
N GLN A 3 -14.01 -7.82 -20.38
CA GLN A 3 -15.14 -7.43 -19.53
C GLN A 3 -16.03 -8.65 -19.28
N VAL A 4 -16.55 -8.76 -18.06
CA VAL A 4 -17.46 -9.85 -17.66
C VAL A 4 -18.63 -9.23 -16.91
N ASN A 5 -19.85 -9.59 -17.30
CA ASN A 5 -21.06 -9.19 -16.57
C ASN A 5 -21.36 -10.23 -15.49
N LEU A 6 -21.49 -9.77 -14.25
CA LEU A 6 -21.65 -10.63 -13.08
C LEU A 6 -22.81 -10.11 -12.23
N ASN A 7 -23.62 -11.02 -11.70
CA ASN A 7 -24.51 -10.72 -10.57
C ASN A 7 -23.73 -10.71 -9.24
N THR A 8 -24.38 -10.33 -8.13
CA THR A 8 -23.72 -10.20 -6.82
C THR A 8 -23.09 -11.50 -6.31
N ASN A 9 -23.72 -12.66 -6.57
CA ASN A 9 -23.19 -13.95 -6.15
C ASN A 9 -21.97 -14.35 -6.99
N GLU A 10 -22.04 -14.09 -8.29
CA GLU A 10 -20.93 -14.35 -9.22
C GLU A 10 -19.74 -13.43 -8.95
N LEU A 11 -19.98 -12.15 -8.59
CA LEU A 11 -18.95 -11.21 -8.18
C LEU A 11 -18.14 -11.75 -7.00
N LYS A 12 -18.80 -12.35 -6.01
CA LYS A 12 -18.12 -12.96 -4.86
C LYS A 12 -17.20 -14.11 -5.28
N GLY A 13 -17.69 -15.02 -6.12
CA GLY A 13 -16.89 -16.13 -6.66
C GLY A 13 -15.70 -15.62 -7.48
N PHE A 14 -15.93 -14.61 -8.32
CA PHE A 14 -14.89 -13.97 -9.11
C PHE A 14 -13.82 -13.30 -8.24
N MET A 15 -14.21 -12.52 -7.23
CA MET A 15 -13.27 -11.85 -6.34
C MET A 15 -12.43 -12.85 -5.53
N ASN A 16 -13.03 -13.96 -5.07
CA ASN A 16 -12.28 -15.04 -4.39
C ASN A 16 -11.22 -15.66 -5.31
N HIS A 17 -11.56 -15.86 -6.59
CA HIS A 17 -10.59 -16.33 -7.58
C HIS A 17 -9.46 -15.31 -7.79
N ILE A 18 -9.79 -14.02 -7.92
CA ILE A 18 -8.80 -12.94 -8.07
C ILE A 18 -7.87 -12.87 -6.86
N VAL A 19 -8.38 -12.95 -5.64
CA VAL A 19 -7.55 -12.94 -4.42
C VAL A 19 -6.60 -14.13 -4.41
N SER A 20 -7.10 -15.32 -4.74
CA SER A 20 -6.29 -16.55 -4.77
C SER A 20 -5.20 -16.47 -5.84
N ASN A 21 -5.55 -15.96 -7.03
CA ASN A 21 -4.61 -15.74 -8.11
C ASN A 21 -3.56 -14.68 -7.74
N ASN A 22 -3.95 -13.58 -7.11
CA ASN A 22 -3.02 -12.54 -6.69
C ASN A 22 -2.04 -13.03 -5.62
N ARG A 23 -2.49 -13.87 -4.67
CA ARG A 23 -1.59 -14.55 -3.73
C ARG A 23 -0.56 -15.41 -4.45
N TYR A 24 -1.00 -16.19 -5.45
CA TYR A 24 -0.10 -16.99 -6.28
C TYR A 24 0.90 -16.12 -7.07
N LEU A 25 0.44 -15.04 -7.70
CA LEU A 25 1.30 -14.10 -8.43
C LEU A 25 2.37 -13.50 -7.52
N GLN A 26 1.97 -13.00 -6.35
CA GLN A 26 2.87 -12.43 -5.35
C GLN A 26 3.91 -13.44 -4.86
N ALA A 27 3.51 -14.68 -4.57
CA ALA A 27 4.42 -15.75 -4.18
C ALA A 27 5.47 -16.09 -5.26
N ASN A 28 5.18 -15.77 -6.53
CA ASN A 28 6.08 -15.96 -7.67
C ASN A 28 6.79 -14.65 -8.09
N GLY A 29 6.75 -13.60 -7.26
CA GLY A 29 7.39 -12.31 -7.56
C GLY A 29 6.73 -11.53 -8.71
N LYS A 30 5.48 -11.86 -9.06
CA LYS A 30 4.72 -11.20 -10.13
C LYS A 30 3.79 -10.13 -9.57
N ILE A 31 3.51 -9.14 -10.42
CA ILE A 31 2.60 -8.04 -10.09
C ILE A 31 1.16 -8.58 -10.03
N PRO A 32 0.41 -8.30 -8.94
CA PRO A 32 -0.99 -8.70 -8.83
C PRO A 32 -1.88 -7.93 -9.81
N VAL A 33 -3.05 -8.51 -10.13
CA VAL A 33 -4.02 -7.91 -11.03
C VAL A 33 -5.03 -7.07 -10.25
N ALA A 34 -5.30 -5.86 -10.73
CA ALA A 34 -6.36 -4.99 -10.24
C ALA A 34 -7.69 -5.26 -10.97
N VAL A 35 -8.81 -5.05 -10.27
CA VAL A 35 -10.17 -5.23 -10.81
C VAL A 35 -10.93 -3.92 -10.74
N ALA A 36 -11.48 -3.49 -11.86
CA ALA A 36 -12.46 -2.41 -11.91
C ALA A 36 -13.87 -3.01 -11.76
N VAL A 37 -14.65 -2.50 -10.81
CA VAL A 37 -16.03 -2.95 -10.57
C VAL A 37 -16.97 -1.80 -10.94
N GLU A 38 -17.65 -1.94 -12.06
CA GLU A 38 -18.58 -0.94 -12.61
C GLU A 38 -20.03 -1.42 -12.51
N GLY A 39 -20.98 -0.47 -12.47
CA GLY A 39 -22.42 -0.77 -12.40
C GLY A 39 -23.20 0.39 -11.79
N GLU A 40 -24.53 0.28 -11.73
CA GLU A 40 -25.40 1.34 -11.23
C GLU A 40 -25.09 1.75 -9.78
N ALA A 41 -25.35 3.02 -9.47
CA ALA A 41 -25.22 3.54 -8.11
C ALA A 41 -26.20 2.81 -7.18
N GLY A 42 -25.77 2.48 -5.96
CA GLY A 42 -26.64 1.84 -4.97
C GLY A 42 -26.77 0.31 -5.07
N ILE A 43 -26.24 -0.36 -6.10
CA ILE A 43 -26.32 -1.84 -6.23
C ILE A 43 -25.41 -2.62 -5.25
N GLY A 44 -24.73 -1.95 -4.32
CA GLY A 44 -23.95 -2.60 -3.27
C GLY A 44 -22.55 -3.08 -3.68
N LYS A 45 -21.95 -2.50 -4.73
CA LYS A 45 -20.57 -2.84 -5.20
C LYS A 45 -19.54 -2.77 -4.06
N THR A 46 -19.35 -1.58 -3.50
CA THR A 46 -18.37 -1.34 -2.41
C THR A 46 -18.69 -2.19 -1.18
N SER A 47 -19.97 -2.28 -0.80
CA SER A 47 -20.42 -3.10 0.34
C SER A 47 -20.08 -4.58 0.16
N THR A 48 -20.22 -5.10 -1.06
CA THR A 48 -19.88 -6.50 -1.38
C THR A 48 -18.38 -6.75 -1.23
N ILE A 49 -17.52 -5.84 -1.73
CA ILE A 49 -16.06 -5.98 -1.59
C ILE A 49 -15.62 -5.90 -0.12
N LEU A 50 -16.20 -4.97 0.66
CA LEU A 50 -15.96 -4.87 2.10
C LEU A 50 -16.34 -6.17 2.84
N GLN A 51 -17.49 -6.76 2.48
CA GLN A 51 -17.92 -8.03 3.04
C GLN A 51 -16.96 -9.17 2.69
N ILE A 52 -16.54 -9.27 1.43
CA ILE A 52 -15.58 -10.30 0.97
C ILE A 52 -14.28 -10.20 1.75
N GLY A 53 -13.73 -8.99 1.91
CA GLY A 53 -12.51 -8.79 2.68
C GLY A 53 -12.65 -9.26 4.14
N LYS A 54 -13.78 -8.95 4.78
CA LYS A 54 -14.09 -9.43 6.14
C LYS A 54 -14.16 -10.97 6.21
N GLU A 55 -14.85 -11.60 5.28
CA GLU A 55 -15.00 -13.07 5.24
C GLU A 55 -13.67 -13.79 4.98
N LEU A 56 -12.76 -13.16 4.22
CA LEU A 56 -11.42 -13.69 3.95
C LEU A 56 -10.38 -13.34 5.03
N GLY A 57 -10.78 -12.62 6.09
CA GLY A 57 -9.87 -12.15 7.14
C GLY A 57 -8.83 -11.15 6.63
N LEU A 58 -9.13 -10.42 5.56
CA LEU A 58 -8.24 -9.44 4.93
C LEU A 58 -8.45 -8.04 5.53
N GLN A 59 -7.36 -7.28 5.63
CA GLN A 59 -7.44 -5.87 5.99
C GLN A 59 -7.96 -5.08 4.79
N VAL A 60 -9.14 -4.46 4.93
CA VAL A 60 -9.71 -3.63 3.86
C VAL A 60 -9.47 -2.17 4.15
N VAL A 61 -8.91 -1.47 3.17
CA VAL A 61 -8.75 -0.01 3.18
C VAL A 61 -9.59 0.54 2.05
N LYS A 62 -10.43 1.53 2.36
CA LYS A 62 -11.18 2.26 1.36
C LYS A 62 -10.65 3.69 1.32
N LEU A 63 -10.17 4.10 0.16
CA LEU A 63 -9.84 5.48 -0.15
C LEU A 63 -10.86 6.01 -1.15
N ASN A 64 -11.30 7.23 -0.93
CA ASN A 64 -12.13 7.94 -1.88
C ASN A 64 -11.23 8.88 -2.69
N LEU A 65 -11.07 8.60 -3.99
CA LEU A 65 -10.16 9.38 -4.82
C LEU A 65 -10.59 10.84 -5.00
N SER A 66 -11.88 11.16 -4.82
CA SER A 66 -12.36 12.54 -4.83
C SER A 66 -11.96 13.35 -3.58
N GLN A 67 -11.38 12.69 -2.56
CA GLN A 67 -10.88 13.31 -1.33
C GLN A 67 -9.36 13.39 -1.28
N ILE A 68 -8.66 12.85 -2.27
CA ILE A 68 -7.20 12.92 -2.34
C ILE A 68 -6.83 14.22 -3.05
N GLU A 69 -6.00 15.03 -2.40
CA GLU A 69 -5.51 16.30 -2.95
C GLU A 69 -4.17 16.11 -3.67
N GLU A 70 -3.30 15.22 -3.16
CA GLU A 70 -1.97 15.00 -3.70
C GLU A 70 -1.64 13.50 -3.86
N ILE A 71 -0.87 13.17 -4.89
CA ILE A 71 -0.40 11.79 -5.13
C ILE A 71 0.41 11.22 -3.96
N GLY A 72 1.03 12.08 -3.14
CA GLY A 72 1.74 11.70 -1.92
C GLY A 72 0.85 11.02 -0.89
N ASP A 73 -0.45 11.34 -0.85
CA ASP A 73 -1.40 10.69 0.07
C ASP A 73 -1.67 9.23 -0.35
N LEU A 74 -1.58 8.94 -1.66
CA LEU A 74 -1.77 7.59 -2.19
C LEU A 74 -0.46 6.78 -2.17
N THR A 75 0.65 7.42 -2.56
CA THR A 75 1.93 6.73 -2.85
C THR A 75 3.01 6.93 -1.80
N GLY A 76 2.82 7.89 -0.89
CA GLY A 76 3.81 8.30 0.10
C GLY A 76 4.62 9.51 -0.32
N PHE A 77 4.95 10.37 0.66
CA PHE A 77 5.74 11.56 0.42
C PHE A 77 7.25 11.24 0.32
N PRO A 78 7.99 11.89 -0.58
CA PRO A 78 9.43 11.70 -0.66
C PRO A 78 10.10 12.14 0.64
N LEU A 79 11.01 11.31 1.16
CA LEU A 79 11.92 11.68 2.24
C LEU A 79 13.35 11.28 1.91
N LYS A 80 14.28 11.98 2.53
CA LYS A 80 15.69 11.72 2.39
C LYS A 80 16.17 10.87 3.55
N GLU A 81 16.88 9.80 3.23
CA GLU A 81 17.49 8.91 4.20
C GLU A 81 19.01 8.94 4.10
N PHE A 82 19.67 8.78 5.24
CA PHE A 82 21.11 8.64 5.36
C PHE A 82 21.44 7.26 5.91
N GLU A 83 22.51 6.67 5.38
CA GLU A 83 23.05 5.45 5.96
C GLU A 83 23.89 5.81 7.19
N VAL A 84 23.61 5.15 8.31
CA VAL A 84 24.33 5.29 9.57
C VAL A 84 24.86 3.94 10.03
N LYS A 85 26.05 3.94 10.62
CA LYS A 85 26.76 2.74 11.09
C LYS A 85 27.04 2.84 12.59
N LYS A 86 26.91 1.74 13.30
CA LYS A 86 27.33 1.62 14.71
C LYS A 86 28.03 0.30 14.93
N GLN A 87 29.18 0.34 15.58
CA GLN A 87 29.87 -0.88 16.01
C GLN A 87 29.18 -1.41 17.28
N GLY A 88 28.72 -2.65 17.20
CA GLY A 88 28.19 -3.39 18.34
C GLY A 88 29.31 -3.93 19.21
N ASP A 89 28.96 -4.25 20.45
CA ASP A 89 29.90 -4.77 21.46
C ASP A 89 30.45 -6.17 21.07
N ASP A 90 29.77 -6.87 20.16
CA ASP A 90 30.17 -8.15 19.56
C ASP A 90 31.11 -7.99 18.34
N GLY A 91 31.52 -6.75 18.04
CA GLY A 91 32.36 -6.41 16.88
C GLY A 91 31.60 -6.30 15.56
N LYS A 92 30.28 -6.57 15.52
CA LYS A 92 29.50 -6.43 14.28
C LYS A 92 29.12 -4.99 14.01
N VAL A 93 29.10 -4.61 12.73
CA VAL A 93 28.63 -3.29 12.31
C VAL A 93 27.14 -3.34 12.01
N ILE A 94 26.36 -2.55 12.73
CA ILE A 94 24.94 -2.33 12.47
C ILE A 94 24.83 -1.17 11.49
N THR A 95 24.29 -1.45 10.31
CA THR A 95 24.00 -0.44 9.27
C THR A 95 22.50 -0.21 9.17
N LYS A 96 22.06 1.06 9.17
CA LYS A 96 20.65 1.43 9.04
C LYS A 96 20.48 2.64 8.12
N TRP A 97 19.39 2.67 7.37
CA TRP A 97 18.91 3.86 6.71
C TRP A 97 17.98 4.60 7.65
N VAL A 98 18.21 5.89 7.87
CA VAL A 98 17.43 6.71 8.80
C VAL A 98 16.97 7.99 8.12
N PRO A 99 15.72 8.43 8.35
CA PRO A 99 15.26 9.74 7.89
C PRO A 99 16.16 10.87 8.39
N GLU A 100 16.36 11.89 7.56
CA GLU A 100 17.14 13.09 7.91
C GLU A 100 16.68 13.74 9.23
N SER A 101 15.36 13.76 9.48
CA SER A 101 14.76 14.30 10.71
C SER A 101 15.15 13.53 11.98
N LEU A 102 15.47 12.24 11.88
CA LEU A 102 15.87 11.39 13.01
C LEU A 102 17.39 11.29 13.18
N LEU A 103 18.17 11.80 12.21
CA LEU A 103 19.62 11.70 12.22
C LEU A 103 20.28 12.21 13.52
N PRO A 104 19.87 13.35 14.12
CA PRO A 104 20.46 13.82 15.38
C PRO A 104 20.31 12.82 16.54
N MET A 105 19.16 12.15 16.63
CA MET A 105 18.90 11.13 17.65
C MET A 105 19.81 9.91 17.46
N TYR A 106 20.07 9.50 16.22
CA TYR A 106 20.98 8.38 15.94
C TYR A 106 22.44 8.74 16.26
N ILE A 107 22.86 9.96 15.93
CA ILE A 107 24.21 10.46 16.28
C ILE A 107 24.40 10.47 17.81
N GLN A 108 23.42 10.95 18.56
CA GLN A 108 23.42 10.89 20.04
C GLN A 108 23.55 9.45 20.57
N ASN A 109 22.99 8.47 19.84
CA ASN A 109 23.08 7.05 20.17
C ASN A 109 24.36 6.35 19.62
N LYS A 110 25.40 7.13 19.32
CA LYS A 110 26.72 6.68 18.83
C LYS A 110 26.69 6.02 17.44
N TYR A 111 25.72 6.36 16.60
CA TYR A 111 25.79 6.03 15.17
C TYR A 111 26.60 7.11 14.43
N VAL A 112 27.34 6.68 13.42
CA VAL A 112 28.16 7.53 12.55
C VAL A 112 27.60 7.49 11.13
N PRO A 113 27.29 8.63 10.49
CA PRO A 113 26.89 8.66 9.09
C PRO A 113 28.00 8.09 8.20
N SER A 114 27.65 7.21 7.25
CA SER A 114 28.64 6.65 6.33
C SER A 114 29.01 7.57 5.16
N GLY A 115 28.20 8.62 4.93
CA GLY A 115 28.27 9.50 3.77
C GLY A 115 27.25 9.17 2.67
N GLU A 116 26.67 7.96 2.70
CA GLU A 116 25.66 7.53 1.74
C GLU A 116 24.29 8.15 2.04
N ARG A 117 23.57 8.51 0.97
CA ARG A 117 22.22 9.10 1.02
C ARG A 117 21.35 8.53 -0.09
N ARG A 118 20.06 8.39 0.18
CA ARG A 118 19.06 7.96 -0.81
C ARG A 118 17.75 8.72 -0.64
N MET A 119 16.96 8.72 -1.72
CA MET A 119 15.55 9.09 -1.65
C MET A 119 14.72 7.85 -1.36
N ALA A 120 13.75 8.00 -0.46
CA ALA A 120 12.75 7.00 -0.11
C ALA A 120 11.37 7.67 -0.09
N HIS A 121 10.32 6.88 0.10
CA HIS A 121 8.97 7.39 0.32
C HIS A 121 8.47 7.00 1.71
N ALA A 122 7.82 7.93 2.39
CA ALA A 122 7.17 7.68 3.65
C ALA A 122 5.96 6.82 3.36
N ALA A 123 5.77 5.73 4.11
CA ALA A 123 4.56 4.95 3.97
C ALA A 123 3.35 5.89 4.15
N PRO A 124 2.40 5.95 3.20
CA PRO A 124 1.23 6.81 3.33
C PRO A 124 0.37 6.37 4.52
N GLU A 125 -0.35 7.31 5.13
CA GLU A 125 -1.11 7.09 6.37
C GLU A 125 -2.02 5.86 6.27
N TRP A 126 -2.65 5.65 5.12
CA TRP A 126 -3.62 4.58 4.91
C TRP A 126 -3.05 3.17 5.07
N ILE A 127 -1.74 2.96 4.91
CA ILE A 127 -1.07 1.66 5.07
C ILE A 127 -0.23 1.56 6.34
N GLN A 128 0.01 2.66 7.06
CA GLN A 128 0.86 2.62 8.27
C GLN A 128 0.28 1.70 9.34
N GLY A 129 1.13 0.88 9.94
CA GLY A 129 0.75 -0.08 11.00
C GLY A 129 -0.09 -1.27 10.50
N ARG A 130 -0.34 -1.37 9.19
CA ARG A 130 -1.07 -2.50 8.60
C ARG A 130 -0.13 -3.66 8.31
N GLY A 131 -0.65 -4.86 8.51
CA GLY A 131 0.09 -6.11 8.33
C GLY A 131 0.08 -6.58 6.87
N GLU A 132 0.63 -7.76 6.63
CA GLU A 132 0.58 -8.37 5.30
C GLU A 132 -0.83 -8.85 4.93
N GLY A 133 -1.20 -8.63 3.67
CA GLY A 133 -2.47 -9.12 3.11
C GLY A 133 -3.64 -8.17 3.34
N GLY A 134 -4.12 -7.56 2.26
CA GLY A 134 -5.26 -6.65 2.30
C GLY A 134 -5.88 -6.38 0.95
N ILE A 135 -6.99 -5.65 0.97
CA ILE A 135 -7.67 -5.11 -0.21
C ILE A 135 -7.66 -3.59 -0.09
N LEU A 136 -7.11 -2.92 -1.10
CA LEU A 136 -7.26 -1.49 -1.28
C LEU A 136 -8.40 -1.22 -2.26
N ILE A 137 -9.42 -0.49 -1.81
CA ILE A 137 -10.53 -0.01 -2.63
C ILE A 137 -10.26 1.46 -2.94
N LEU A 138 -10.17 1.77 -4.23
CA LEU A 138 -10.15 3.15 -4.74
C LEU A 138 -11.55 3.47 -5.27
N ASP A 139 -12.32 4.21 -4.49
CA ASP A 139 -13.72 4.55 -4.80
C ASP A 139 -13.80 5.94 -5.47
N ASP A 140 -14.93 6.20 -6.13
CA ASP A 140 -15.26 7.49 -6.78
C ASP A 140 -14.21 7.98 -7.80
N TYR A 141 -13.55 7.07 -8.51
CA TYR A 141 -12.48 7.41 -9.45
C TYR A 141 -12.91 8.41 -10.53
N THR A 142 -14.20 8.43 -10.92
CA THR A 142 -14.73 9.35 -11.93
C THR A 142 -14.76 10.80 -11.48
N ARG A 143 -14.62 11.05 -10.16
CA ARG A 143 -14.59 12.38 -9.55
C ARG A 143 -13.22 12.72 -8.98
N ALA A 144 -12.21 11.89 -9.21
CA ALA A 144 -10.85 12.14 -8.79
C ALA A 144 -10.24 13.33 -9.56
N ASP A 145 -9.25 14.00 -8.96
CA ASP A 145 -8.45 14.99 -9.67
C ASP A 145 -7.74 14.34 -10.87
N LYS A 146 -7.69 15.04 -12.00
CA LYS A 146 -7.04 14.57 -13.23
C LYS A 146 -5.54 14.34 -13.09
N GLN A 147 -4.90 14.90 -12.07
CA GLN A 147 -3.48 14.68 -11.79
C GLN A 147 -3.22 13.33 -11.11
N ILE A 148 -4.27 12.72 -10.54
CA ILE A 148 -4.22 11.43 -9.84
C ILE A 148 -4.60 10.27 -10.79
N LEU A 149 -5.37 10.57 -11.85
CA LEU A 149 -5.84 9.63 -12.88
C LEU A 149 -4.87 9.50 -14.06
#